data_AF-A0AA46YLK3-F1
#
_entry.id   AF-A0AA46YLK3-F1
#
_cell.length_a   1.000
_cell.length_b   1.000
_cell.length_c   1.000
_cell.angle_alpha   90.00
_cell.angle_beta   90.00
_cell.angle_gamma   90.00
#
_symmetry.space_group_name_H-M   'P 1'
#
loop_
_entity.id
_entity.type
_entity.pdbx_description
1 polymer ?
#
loop_
_entity_poly.entity_id
_entity_poly.type
_entity_poly.pdbx_seq_one_letter_code
_entity_poly.pdbx_strand_id
1 'polypeptide(L)'
;MRSRTPRTSRTFSTSWRRWSAASRPSKTRSSRSWSNFENAQRDLGAVTSELSEIGGLITEAEGTRDKAFGEIDAQLAELTAERELTAKAVPDDLLALYGKLRSQYGVGAAALRQRRCEGCRLELNAADLREIAAEPADAVLRCPECSRILVRTSESGL
;
A
#
# COMPACT_ATOMS: atom_id res chain seq x y z
N MET A 1 -58.35 -92.38 -4.07
CA MET A 1 -57.07 -91.86 -3.55
C MET A 1 -56.98 -90.37 -3.84
N ARG A 2 -57.03 -89.51 -2.81
CA ARG A 2 -56.98 -88.04 -2.95
C ARG A 2 -55.51 -87.57 -2.96
N SER A 3 -55.03 -87.05 -4.08
CA SER A 3 -53.72 -86.40 -4.19
C SER A 3 -53.82 -84.94 -3.76
N ARG A 4 -53.19 -84.60 -2.63
CA ARG A 4 -52.96 -83.21 -2.18
C ARG A 4 -51.82 -82.60 -2.99
N THR A 5 -52.07 -81.50 -3.70
CA THR A 5 -51.02 -80.66 -4.29
C THR A 5 -50.49 -79.64 -3.27
N PRO A 6 -49.17 -79.39 -3.16
CA PRO A 6 -48.65 -78.40 -2.22
C PRO A 6 -48.74 -76.98 -2.76
N ARG A 7 -49.26 -76.11 -1.91
CA ARG A 7 -49.50 -74.67 -2.07
C ARG A 7 -48.23 -73.90 -1.66
N THR A 8 -47.24 -73.73 -2.55
CA THR A 8 -45.98 -73.00 -2.17
C THR A 8 -45.41 -72.02 -3.20
N SER A 9 -45.95 -71.91 -4.42
CA SER A 9 -45.34 -71.07 -5.47
C SER A 9 -45.53 -69.55 -5.31
N ARG A 10 -46.56 -69.11 -4.56
CA ARG A 10 -46.97 -67.70 -4.54
C ARG A 10 -46.17 -66.82 -3.56
N THR A 11 -45.66 -67.40 -2.47
CA THR A 11 -44.91 -66.69 -1.41
C THR A 11 -43.43 -66.45 -1.77
N PHE A 12 -42.81 -67.36 -2.53
CA PHE A 12 -41.43 -67.18 -3.00
C PHE A 12 -41.34 -66.06 -4.05
N SER A 13 -42.28 -66.00 -4.99
CA SER A 13 -42.36 -64.94 -6.01
C SER A 13 -42.55 -63.53 -5.40
N THR A 14 -43.38 -63.39 -4.36
CA THR A 14 -43.57 -62.10 -3.68
C THR A 14 -42.37 -61.70 -2.83
N SER A 15 -41.76 -62.66 -2.13
CA SER A 15 -40.49 -62.45 -1.40
C SER A 15 -39.37 -61.99 -2.34
N TRP A 16 -39.18 -62.66 -3.48
CA TRP A 16 -38.14 -62.36 -4.44
C TRP A 16 -38.35 -61.01 -5.15
N ARG A 17 -39.61 -60.64 -5.46
CA ARG A 17 -39.95 -59.29 -5.99
C ARG A 17 -39.71 -58.18 -4.97
N ARG A 18 -40.03 -58.41 -3.69
CA ARG A 18 -39.81 -57.43 -2.62
C ARG A 18 -38.32 -57.24 -2.34
N TRP A 19 -37.54 -58.32 -2.35
CA TRP A 19 -36.08 -58.27 -2.22
C TRP A 19 -35.43 -57.60 -3.44
N SER A 20 -35.85 -57.93 -4.66
CA SER A 20 -35.35 -57.31 -5.90
C SER A 20 -35.71 -55.82 -6.03
N ALA A 21 -36.87 -55.39 -5.49
CA ALA A 21 -37.24 -53.98 -5.45
C ALA A 21 -36.44 -53.20 -4.39
N ALA A 22 -36.14 -53.83 -3.24
CA ALA A 22 -35.37 -53.23 -2.15
C ALA A 22 -33.86 -53.16 -2.44
N SER A 23 -33.33 -54.09 -3.24
CA SER A 23 -31.90 -54.15 -3.64
C SER A 23 -31.59 -53.43 -4.95
N ARG A 24 -32.61 -52.91 -5.66
CA ARG A 24 -32.40 -52.01 -6.80
C ARG A 24 -31.88 -50.66 -6.29
N PRO A 25 -30.63 -50.27 -6.59
CA PRO A 25 -30.22 -48.90 -6.34
C PRO A 25 -31.19 -47.98 -7.09
N SER A 26 -31.80 -47.04 -6.40
CA SER A 26 -32.71 -46.12 -7.07
C SER A 26 -31.89 -45.29 -8.07
N LYS A 27 -32.19 -45.42 -9.37
CA LYS A 27 -31.54 -44.64 -10.43
C LYS A 27 -31.52 -43.14 -10.09
N THR A 28 -32.53 -42.68 -9.36
CA THR A 28 -32.67 -41.32 -8.82
C THR A 28 -31.62 -40.94 -7.78
N ARG A 29 -31.17 -41.83 -6.88
CA ARG A 29 -30.10 -41.51 -5.90
C ARG A 29 -28.72 -41.43 -6.55
N SER A 30 -28.43 -42.33 -7.49
CA SER A 30 -27.17 -42.30 -8.26
C SER A 30 -27.07 -41.07 -9.16
N SER A 31 -28.17 -40.68 -9.82
CA SER A 31 -28.24 -39.47 -10.64
C SER A 31 -28.07 -38.18 -9.83
N ARG A 32 -28.68 -38.09 -8.64
CA ARG A 32 -28.48 -36.94 -7.72
C ARG A 32 -27.04 -36.84 -7.22
N SER A 33 -26.43 -37.97 -6.86
CA SER A 33 -25.03 -37.99 -6.42
C SER A 33 -24.07 -37.52 -7.51
N TRP A 34 -24.32 -37.91 -8.75
CA TRP A 34 -23.52 -37.50 -9.90
C TRP A 34 -23.70 -36.01 -10.22
N SER A 35 -24.94 -35.52 -10.24
CA SER A 35 -25.21 -34.08 -10.44
C SER A 35 -24.62 -33.20 -9.34
N ASN A 36 -24.63 -33.64 -8.08
CA ASN A 36 -24.00 -32.92 -6.99
C ASN A 36 -22.48 -32.83 -7.16
N PHE A 37 -21.84 -33.89 -7.64
CA PHE A 37 -20.40 -33.90 -7.90
C PHE A 37 -20.02 -32.97 -9.06
N GLU A 38 -20.80 -32.97 -10.15
CA GLU A 38 -20.59 -32.05 -11.27
C GLU A 38 -20.73 -30.58 -10.84
N ASN A 39 -21.73 -30.28 -9.99
CA ASN A 39 -21.88 -28.93 -9.45
C ASN A 39 -20.69 -28.55 -8.57
N ALA A 40 -20.26 -29.45 -7.66
CA ALA A 40 -19.08 -29.20 -6.83
C ALA A 40 -17.79 -29.02 -7.65
N GLN A 41 -17.61 -29.78 -8.74
CA GLN A 41 -16.49 -29.58 -9.66
C GLN A 41 -16.56 -28.23 -10.39
N ARG A 42 -17.76 -27.80 -10.82
CA ARG A 42 -17.96 -26.49 -11.44
C ARG A 42 -17.62 -25.37 -10.47
N ASP A 43 -18.09 -25.47 -9.22
CA ASP A 43 -17.85 -24.46 -8.18
C ASP A 43 -16.37 -24.36 -7.83
N LEU A 44 -15.67 -25.51 -7.70
CA LEU A 44 -14.21 -25.52 -7.53
C LEU A 44 -13.49 -24.89 -8.73
N GLY A 45 -13.92 -25.19 -9.96
CA GLY A 45 -13.37 -24.57 -11.17
C GLY A 45 -13.55 -23.05 -11.19
N ALA A 46 -14.71 -22.55 -10.78
CA ALA A 46 -15.00 -21.12 -10.70
C ALA A 46 -14.09 -20.42 -9.69
N VAL A 47 -14.05 -20.92 -8.44
CA VAL A 47 -13.24 -20.31 -7.37
C VAL A 47 -11.74 -20.39 -7.68
N THR A 48 -11.27 -21.47 -8.30
CA THR A 48 -9.85 -21.58 -8.71
C THR A 48 -9.49 -20.60 -9.83
N SER A 49 -10.39 -20.34 -10.77
CA SER A 49 -10.21 -19.28 -11.78
C SER A 49 -10.13 -17.90 -11.12
N GLU A 50 -11.08 -17.58 -10.24
CA GLU A 50 -11.09 -16.31 -9.51
C GLU A 50 -9.82 -16.11 -8.67
N LEU A 51 -9.34 -17.14 -7.98
CA LEU A 51 -8.08 -17.09 -7.24
C LEU A 51 -6.87 -16.85 -8.15
N SER A 52 -6.84 -17.46 -9.33
CA SER A 52 -5.77 -17.25 -10.31
C SER A 52 -5.78 -15.82 -10.85
N GLU A 53 -6.96 -15.26 -11.12
CA GLU A 53 -7.12 -13.89 -11.59
C GLU A 53 -6.67 -12.89 -10.52
N ILE A 54 -7.15 -13.03 -9.29
CA ILE A 54 -6.75 -12.19 -8.16
C ILE A 54 -5.26 -12.33 -7.89
N GLY A 55 -4.72 -13.55 -7.94
CA GLY A 55 -3.28 -13.80 -7.80
C GLY A 55 -2.46 -13.04 -8.85
N GLY A 56 -2.90 -13.06 -10.12
CA GLY A 56 -2.29 -12.28 -11.19
C GLY A 56 -2.30 -10.77 -10.89
N LEU A 57 -3.44 -10.22 -10.49
CA LEU A 57 -3.58 -8.81 -10.14
C LEU A 57 -2.66 -8.40 -8.97
N ILE A 58 -2.53 -9.26 -7.95
CA ILE A 58 -1.61 -9.02 -6.83
C ILE A 58 -0.18 -8.97 -7.35
N THR A 59 0.26 -9.96 -8.14
CA THR A 59 1.64 -9.99 -8.65
C THR A 59 1.97 -8.77 -9.51
N GLU A 60 1.02 -8.29 -10.31
CA GLU A 60 1.18 -7.07 -11.11
C GLU A 60 1.27 -5.81 -10.24
N ALA A 61 0.39 -5.69 -9.25
CA ALA A 61 0.39 -4.58 -8.31
C ALA A 61 1.67 -4.54 -7.47
N GLU A 62 2.15 -5.69 -7.01
CA GLU A 62 3.42 -5.83 -6.30
C GLU A 62 4.61 -5.46 -7.18
N GLY A 63 4.66 -5.93 -8.42
CA GLY A 63 5.70 -5.55 -9.37
C GLY A 63 5.74 -4.04 -9.65
N THR A 64 4.57 -3.42 -9.79
CA THR A 64 4.45 -1.96 -9.99
C THR A 64 4.91 -1.19 -8.76
N ARG A 65 4.47 -1.63 -7.58
CA ARG A 65 4.89 -1.07 -6.28
C ARG A 65 6.41 -1.14 -6.15
N ASP A 66 6.98 -2.33 -6.29
CA ASP A 66 8.41 -2.57 -6.04
C ASP A 66 9.29 -1.76 -6.99
N LYS A 67 8.86 -1.60 -8.25
CA LYS A 67 9.53 -0.70 -9.20
C LYS A 67 9.50 0.76 -8.71
N ALA A 68 8.34 1.26 -8.29
CA ALA A 68 8.20 2.64 -7.80
C ALA A 68 9.05 2.88 -6.53
N PHE A 69 9.08 1.92 -5.61
CA PHE A 69 9.95 2.00 -4.42
C PHE A 69 11.44 2.00 -4.82
N GLY A 70 11.85 1.13 -5.75
CA GLY A 70 13.23 1.12 -6.25
C GLY A 70 13.66 2.46 -6.89
N GLU A 71 12.77 3.12 -7.62
CA GLU A 71 13.01 4.45 -8.18
C GLU A 71 13.15 5.52 -7.08
N ILE A 72 12.28 5.49 -6.06
CA ILE A 72 12.35 6.42 -4.91
C ILE A 72 13.64 6.19 -4.11
N ASP A 73 14.02 4.95 -3.85
CA ASP A 73 15.22 4.61 -3.09
C ASP A 73 16.49 5.07 -3.82
N ALA A 74 16.54 4.90 -5.15
CA ALA A 74 17.64 5.39 -5.97
C ALA A 74 17.75 6.92 -5.90
N GLN A 75 16.64 7.65 -6.05
CA GLN A 75 16.62 9.10 -5.93
C GLN A 75 17.00 9.57 -4.52
N LEU A 76 16.55 8.87 -3.48
CA LEU A 76 16.88 9.20 -2.10
C LEU A 76 18.38 9.01 -1.84
N ALA A 77 18.98 7.94 -2.36
CA ALA A 77 20.40 7.69 -2.23
C ALA A 77 21.23 8.78 -2.92
N GLU A 78 20.86 9.16 -4.14
CA GLU A 78 21.50 10.24 -4.90
C GLU A 78 21.41 11.58 -4.15
N LEU A 79 20.20 12.00 -3.77
CA LEU A 79 19.98 13.25 -3.05
C LEU A 79 20.66 13.27 -1.67
N THR A 80 20.76 12.12 -1.00
CA THR A 80 21.47 12.02 0.28
C THR A 80 22.97 12.22 0.09
N ALA A 81 23.56 11.58 -0.93
CA ALA A 81 24.98 11.76 -1.25
C ALA A 81 25.30 13.21 -1.65
N GLU A 82 24.48 13.84 -2.50
CA GLU A 82 24.63 15.25 -2.86
C GLU A 82 24.54 16.17 -1.64
N ARG A 83 23.60 15.88 -0.74
CA ARG A 83 23.43 16.64 0.51
C ARG A 83 24.65 16.51 1.41
N GLU A 84 25.19 15.32 1.59
CA GLU A 84 26.40 15.09 2.39
C GLU A 84 27.62 15.83 1.81
N LEU A 85 27.78 15.81 0.49
CA LEU A 85 28.84 16.56 -0.18
C LEU A 85 28.68 18.07 0.01
N THR A 86 27.46 18.59 -0.16
CA THR A 86 27.17 20.02 0.03
C THR A 86 27.37 20.45 1.48
N ALA A 87 26.99 19.60 2.44
CA ALA A 87 27.13 19.90 3.87
C ALA A 87 28.59 20.09 4.29
N LYS A 88 29.56 19.44 3.64
CA LYS A 88 30.99 19.59 3.94
C LYS A 88 31.51 21.02 3.73
N ALA A 89 30.83 21.84 2.93
CA ALA A 89 31.18 23.24 2.71
C ALA A 89 30.63 24.19 3.78
N VAL A 90 29.79 23.69 4.69
CA VAL A 90 29.12 24.48 5.72
C VAL A 90 29.78 24.23 7.08
N PRO A 91 30.10 25.27 7.87
CA PRO A 91 30.62 25.11 9.22
C PRO A 91 29.72 24.25 10.13
N ASP A 92 30.34 23.41 10.96
CA ASP A 92 29.65 22.41 11.81
C ASP A 92 28.66 23.05 12.81
N ASP A 93 29.02 24.19 13.37
CA ASP A 93 28.17 24.96 14.29
C ASP A 93 26.90 25.49 13.61
N LEU A 94 27.04 25.98 12.37
CA LEU A 94 25.93 26.43 11.55
C LEU A 94 25.02 25.27 11.11
N LEU A 95 25.61 24.12 10.75
CA LEU A 95 24.86 22.89 10.48
C LEU A 95 24.09 22.40 11.71
N ALA A 96 24.70 22.44 12.89
CA ALA A 96 24.05 22.07 14.14
C ALA A 96 22.84 22.98 14.43
N LEU A 97 22.99 24.28 14.20
CA LEU A 97 21.89 25.24 14.33
C LEU A 97 20.77 24.95 13.31
N TYR A 98 21.11 24.76 12.04
CA TYR A 98 20.16 24.39 11.00
C TYR A 98 19.40 23.11 11.37
N GLY A 99 20.11 22.08 11.84
CA GLY A 99 19.53 20.80 12.26
C GLY A 99 18.51 20.96 13.39
N LYS A 100 18.86 21.73 14.42
CA LYS A 100 17.96 22.05 15.55
C LYS A 100 16.69 22.76 15.10
N LEU A 101 16.81 23.74 14.19
CA LEU A 101 15.65 24.48 13.69
C LEU A 101 14.81 23.64 12.75
N ARG A 102 15.44 22.81 11.91
CA ARG A 102 14.77 21.88 11.01
C ARG A 102 13.94 20.85 11.79
N SER A 103 14.46 20.31 12.89
CA SER A 103 13.72 19.34 13.71
C SER A 103 12.50 19.96 14.42
N GLN A 104 12.55 21.25 14.74
CA GLN A 104 11.46 21.96 15.41
C GLN A 104 10.39 22.44 14.43
N TYR A 105 10.79 22.93 13.25
CA TYR A 105 9.92 23.70 12.37
C TYR A 105 9.82 23.15 10.93
N GLY A 106 10.37 21.96 10.67
CA GLY A 106 10.45 21.30 9.36
C GLY A 106 11.54 21.86 8.44
N VAL A 107 11.75 23.18 8.46
CA VAL A 107 12.75 23.91 7.66
C VAL A 107 13.59 24.80 8.58
N GLY A 108 14.93 24.64 8.52
CA GLY A 108 15.86 25.36 9.40
C GLY A 108 16.38 26.70 8.86
N ALA A 109 16.35 26.89 7.54
CA ALA A 109 16.79 28.10 6.86
C ALA A 109 15.80 28.48 5.75
N ALA A 110 15.52 29.76 5.58
CA ALA A 110 14.57 30.27 4.60
C ALA A 110 15.16 31.45 3.83
N ALA A 111 14.89 31.49 2.53
CA ALA A 111 15.25 32.63 1.70
C ALA A 111 14.38 33.85 2.06
N LEU A 112 15.00 35.02 2.06
CA LEU A 112 14.31 36.30 2.00
C LEU A 112 14.05 36.62 0.53
N ARG A 113 12.78 36.78 0.15
CA ARG A 113 12.35 37.06 -1.20
C ARG A 113 11.31 38.17 -1.20
N GLN A 114 11.54 39.25 -1.94
CA GLN A 114 10.64 40.41 -2.01
C GLN A 114 10.19 40.86 -0.61
N ARG A 115 11.15 41.08 0.30
CA ARG A 115 10.92 41.50 1.70
C ARG A 115 10.18 40.47 2.57
N ARG A 116 9.88 39.28 2.04
CA ARG A 116 9.15 38.20 2.72
C ARG A 116 10.05 37.03 3.07
N CYS A 117 9.93 36.54 4.30
CA CYS A 117 10.61 35.32 4.72
C CYS A 117 9.85 34.10 4.18
N GLU A 118 10.47 33.24 3.36
CA GLU A 118 9.82 32.04 2.81
C GLU A 118 9.51 30.96 3.86
N GLY A 119 10.04 31.11 5.08
CA GLY A 119 9.83 30.17 6.19
C GLY A 119 8.51 30.39 6.93
N CYS A 120 8.20 31.64 7.30
CA CYS A 120 6.93 32.01 7.93
C CYS A 120 5.94 32.68 6.98
N ARG A 121 6.39 33.03 5.76
CA ARG A 121 5.63 33.73 4.71
C ARG A 121 5.12 35.11 5.12
N LEU A 122 5.69 35.70 6.16
CA LEU A 122 5.41 37.07 6.59
C LEU A 122 6.37 38.05 5.92
N GLU A 123 5.86 39.24 5.60
CA GLU A 123 6.68 40.36 5.17
C GLU A 123 7.34 41.02 6.37
N LEU A 124 8.65 41.26 6.27
CA LEU A 124 9.41 41.93 7.31
C LEU A 124 9.11 43.42 7.31
N ASN A 125 9.07 44.00 8.50
CA ASN A 125 8.85 45.43 8.63
C ASN A 125 10.06 46.23 8.10
N ALA A 126 9.86 47.53 7.86
CA ALA A 126 10.90 48.38 7.28
C ALA A 126 12.09 48.66 8.21
N ALA A 127 11.97 48.46 9.53
CA ALA A 127 13.09 48.59 10.47
C ALA A 127 13.97 47.34 10.41
N ASP A 128 13.37 46.15 10.53
CA ASP A 128 14.08 44.87 10.46
C ASP A 128 14.82 44.73 9.14
N LEU A 129 14.20 45.11 8.01
CA LEU A 129 14.85 45.08 6.69
C LEU A 129 16.09 45.97 6.64
N ARG A 130 16.06 47.14 7.28
CA ARG A 130 17.22 48.05 7.34
C ARG A 130 18.34 47.47 8.19
N GLU A 131 18.01 46.87 9.32
CA GLU A 131 18.99 46.17 10.17
C GLU A 131 19.63 45.00 9.41
N ILE A 132 18.81 44.16 8.78
CA ILE A 132 19.25 43.03 7.95
C ILE A 132 20.13 43.49 6.76
N ALA A 133 19.84 44.65 6.16
CA ALA A 133 20.62 45.21 5.06
C ALA A 133 21.97 45.80 5.53
N ALA A 134 22.05 46.29 6.77
CA ALA A 134 23.26 46.88 7.33
C ALA A 134 24.30 45.82 7.77
N GLU A 135 23.87 44.59 8.01
CA GLU A 135 24.73 43.51 8.47
C GLU A 135 25.73 43.01 7.39
N PRO A 136 26.96 42.62 7.75
CA PRO A 136 27.96 42.09 6.83
C PRO A 136 27.45 40.89 6.02
N ALA A 137 27.93 40.71 4.79
CA ALA A 137 27.45 39.67 3.87
C ALA A 137 27.49 38.24 4.45
N ASP A 138 28.49 37.96 5.29
CA ASP A 138 28.78 36.70 5.97
C ASP A 138 28.05 36.53 7.32
N ALA A 139 27.31 37.54 7.78
CA ALA A 139 26.56 37.47 9.02
C ALA A 139 25.41 36.45 8.94
N VAL A 140 25.30 35.60 9.97
CA VAL A 140 24.22 34.61 10.10
C VAL A 140 22.99 35.27 10.73
N LEU A 141 22.03 35.64 9.88
CA LEU A 141 20.82 36.34 10.29
C LEU A 141 19.69 35.40 10.71
N ARG A 142 18.81 35.89 11.59
CA ARG A 142 17.61 35.19 12.04
C ARG A 142 16.37 36.00 11.71
N CYS A 143 15.32 35.34 11.24
CA CYS A 143 14.04 36.00 11.04
C CYS A 143 13.45 36.42 12.40
N PRO A 144 13.09 37.70 12.62
CA PRO A 144 12.54 38.16 13.91
C PRO A 144 11.21 37.48 14.27
N GLU A 145 10.43 37.09 13.27
CA GLU A 145 9.11 36.47 13.48
C GLU A 145 9.16 34.97 13.81
N CYS A 146 10.03 34.22 13.13
CA CYS A 146 10.03 32.74 13.25
C CYS A 146 11.38 32.14 13.65
N SER A 147 12.37 32.98 13.92
CA SER A 147 13.70 32.57 14.36
C SER A 147 14.43 31.59 13.42
N ARG A 148 13.98 31.35 12.18
CA ARG A 148 14.75 30.53 11.22
C ARG A 148 15.98 31.30 10.71
N ILE A 149 17.00 30.58 10.24
CA ILE A 149 18.14 31.22 9.56
C ILE A 149 17.60 31.92 8.31
N LEU A 150 17.87 33.21 8.18
CA LEU A 150 17.39 34.04 7.07
C LEU A 150 18.51 34.18 6.04
N VAL A 151 18.27 33.66 4.84
CA VAL A 151 19.24 33.69 3.74
C VAL A 151 18.93 34.87 2.83
N ARG A 152 19.84 35.84 2.77
CA ARG A 152 19.75 36.93 1.79
C ARG A 152 20.10 36.41 0.40
N THR A 153 19.29 36.76 -0.57
CA THR A 153 19.44 36.39 -1.97
C THR A 153 19.37 37.65 -2.84
N SER A 154 19.72 37.54 -4.13
CA SER A 154 19.53 38.62 -5.09
C SER A 154 18.06 39.06 -5.24
N GLU A 155 17.12 38.22 -4.82
CA GLU A 155 15.68 38.50 -4.89
C GLU A 155 15.11 39.05 -3.58
N SER A 156 15.95 39.31 -2.57
CA SER A 156 15.49 39.78 -1.26
C SER A 156 14.82 41.16 -1.30
N GLY A 157 15.18 42.01 -2.27
CA GLY A 157 14.71 43.40 -2.33
C GLY A 157 15.32 44.27 -1.22
N LEU A 158 16.56 43.94 -0.84
CA LEU A 158 17.41 44.70 0.08
C LEU A 158 18.38 45.58 -0.69
#